data_AF-A0AAJ4UVS3-F1
#
_entry.id   AF-A0AAJ4UVS3-F1
#
_cell.length_a   1.000
_cell.length_b   1.000
_cell.length_c   1.000
_cell.angle_alpha   90.00
_cell.angle_beta   90.00
_cell.angle_gamma   90.00
#
_symmetry.space_group_name_H-M   'P 1'
#
loop_
_entity.id
_entity.type
_entity.pdbx_description
1 polymer ?
#
loop_
_entity_poly.entity_id
_entity_poly.type
_entity_poly.pdbx_seq_one_letter_code
_entity_poly.pdbx_strand_id
1 'polypeptide(L)'
;MAGLTFTDLPALSEAIEGYPPSVKLVALVLANQGEATQRQLVDETLLPARTVRDALAELQDAGVVETRPLIMDARQTLYSVTTDNSDDRSRRRRPLVAE
;
A
#
# COMPACT_ATOMS: atom_id res chain seq x y z
N MET A 1 -2.87 -20.65 2.61
CA MET A 1 -2.83 -19.19 2.49
C MET A 1 -3.04 -18.86 1.03
N ALA A 2 -4.21 -18.33 0.65
CA ALA A 2 -4.41 -17.80 -0.69
C ALA A 2 -3.76 -16.41 -0.70
N GLY A 3 -2.55 -16.29 -1.26
CA GLY A 3 -1.95 -14.98 -1.52
C GLY A 3 -2.72 -14.34 -2.69
N LEU A 4 -3.06 -13.06 -2.57
CA LEU A 4 -3.70 -12.35 -3.68
C LEU A 4 -2.71 -12.27 -4.82
N THR A 5 -3.09 -12.83 -5.97
CA THR A 5 -2.34 -12.72 -7.21
C THR A 5 -2.87 -11.55 -8.03
N PHE A 6 -2.10 -11.12 -9.03
CA PHE A 6 -2.49 -10.03 -9.93
C PHE A 6 -3.83 -10.30 -10.64
N THR A 7 -4.17 -11.57 -10.84
CA THR A 7 -5.44 -12.03 -11.42
C THR A 7 -6.65 -11.75 -10.52
N ASP A 8 -6.43 -11.67 -9.21
CA ASP A 8 -7.49 -11.45 -8.21
C ASP A 8 -7.86 -9.97 -8.08
N LEU A 9 -7.09 -9.06 -8.71
CA LEU A 9 -7.28 -7.61 -8.70
C LEU A 9 -7.25 -7.05 -10.13
N PRO A 10 -8.31 -7.26 -10.94
CA PRO A 10 -8.35 -6.87 -12.35
C PRO A 10 -8.21 -5.35 -12.56
N ALA A 11 -8.81 -4.54 -11.68
CA ALA A 11 -8.72 -3.08 -11.77
C ALA A 11 -7.31 -2.55 -11.47
N LEU A 12 -6.63 -3.14 -10.47
CA LEU A 12 -5.24 -2.79 -10.16
C LEU A 12 -4.32 -3.20 -11.31
N SER A 13 -4.57 -4.37 -11.89
CA SER A 13 -3.72 -4.90 -12.94
C SER A 13 -3.76 -4.11 -14.23
N GLU A 14 -4.94 -3.68 -14.65
CA GLU A 14 -5.14 -2.78 -15.79
C GLU A 14 -4.46 -1.43 -15.53
N ALA A 15 -4.63 -0.85 -14.35
CA ALA A 15 -4.05 0.46 -14.00
C ALA A 15 -2.52 0.47 -14.06
N ILE A 16 -1.87 -0.67 -13.80
CA ILE A 16 -0.41 -0.77 -13.76
C ILE A 16 0.21 -1.58 -14.91
N GLU A 17 -0.57 -1.95 -15.94
CA GLU A 17 -0.11 -2.83 -17.04
C GLU A 17 1.12 -2.27 -17.78
N GLY A 18 1.16 -0.96 -17.99
CA GLY A 18 2.27 -0.26 -18.67
C GLY A 18 3.52 0.00 -17.82
N TYR A 19 3.47 -0.29 -16.51
CA TYR A 19 4.55 0.09 -15.59
C TYR A 19 5.70 -0.92 -15.53
N PRO A 20 6.90 -0.50 -15.09
CA PRO A 20 8.03 -1.39 -14.84
C PRO A 20 7.70 -2.52 -13.84
N PRO A 21 8.39 -3.66 -13.90
CA PRO A 21 8.15 -4.79 -13.00
C PRO A 21 8.35 -4.45 -11.52
N SER A 22 9.28 -3.54 -11.20
CA SER A 22 9.49 -3.05 -9.83
C SER A 22 8.25 -2.34 -9.28
N VAL A 23 7.58 -1.54 -10.11
CA VAL A 23 6.37 -0.79 -9.74
C VAL A 23 5.21 -1.73 -9.50
N LYS A 24 5.03 -2.69 -10.42
CA LYS A 24 4.02 -3.74 -10.30
C LYS A 24 4.17 -4.55 -9.01
N LEU A 25 5.40 -4.90 -8.66
CA LEU A 25 5.69 -5.62 -7.43
C LEU A 25 5.32 -4.81 -6.18
N VAL A 26 5.70 -3.54 -6.13
CA VAL A 26 5.36 -2.65 -4.99
C VAL A 26 3.85 -2.54 -4.81
N ALA A 27 3.11 -2.33 -5.91
CA ALA A 27 1.65 -2.27 -5.88
C ALA A 27 1.02 -3.58 -5.38
N LEU A 28 1.52 -4.73 -5.84
CA LEU A 28 1.04 -6.05 -5.43
C LEU A 28 1.28 -6.31 -3.94
N VAL A 29 2.48 -5.99 -3.45
CA VAL A 29 2.85 -6.14 -2.04
C VAL A 29 1.99 -5.23 -1.17
N LEU A 30 1.80 -3.97 -1.60
CA LEU A 30 0.95 -3.03 -0.89
C LEU A 30 -0.51 -3.49 -0.84
N ALA A 31 -1.06 -3.99 -1.95
CA ALA A 31 -2.42 -4.54 -2.00
C ALA A 31 -2.59 -5.75 -1.06
N ASN A 32 -1.57 -6.60 -0.92
CA ASN A 32 -1.61 -7.73 0.02
C ASN A 32 -1.54 -7.29 1.49
N GLN A 33 -0.87 -6.18 1.81
CA GLN A 33 -0.76 -5.66 3.17
C GLN A 33 -1.91 -4.73 3.56
N GLY A 34 -2.61 -4.16 2.57
CA GLY A 34 -3.60 -3.10 2.70
C GLY A 34 -2.94 -1.74 2.90
N GLU A 35 -2.19 -1.59 3.98
CA GLU A 35 -1.41 -0.38 4.27
C GLU A 35 0.02 -0.73 4.68
N ALA A 36 0.98 0.03 4.18
CA ALA A 36 2.38 -0.16 4.53
C ALA A 36 3.13 1.17 4.54
N THR A 37 4.15 1.26 5.40
CA THR A 37 5.14 2.33 5.34
C THR A 37 6.15 2.04 4.24
N GLN A 38 6.83 3.07 3.75
CA GLN A 38 7.92 2.91 2.78
C GLN A 38 8.99 1.90 3.27
N ARG A 39 9.31 1.91 4.57
CA ARG A 39 10.28 0.98 5.16
C ARG A 39 9.78 -0.47 5.08
N GLN A 40 8.52 -0.72 5.44
CA GLN A 40 7.93 -2.05 5.34
C GLN A 40 7.93 -2.56 3.90
N LEU A 41 7.64 -1.69 2.93
CA LEU A 41 7.69 -2.06 1.52
C LEU A 41 9.11 -2.42 1.06
N VAL A 42 10.14 -1.73 1.56
CA VAL A 42 11.54 -2.13 1.32
C VAL A 42 11.84 -3.52 1.88
N ASP A 43 11.44 -3.77 3.12
CA ASP A 43 11.69 -5.04 3.81
C ASP A 43 10.96 -6.22 3.12
N GLU A 44 9.77 -5.97 2.58
CA GLU A 44 8.89 -7.01 2.00
C GLU A 44 9.14 -7.26 0.52
N THR A 45 9.45 -6.20 -0.25
CA THR A 45 9.77 -6.34 -1.69
C THR A 45 11.21 -6.77 -1.93
N LEU A 46 12.09 -6.60 -0.94
CA LEU A 46 13.54 -6.79 -1.05
C LEU A 46 14.18 -5.89 -2.13
N LEU A 47 13.49 -4.83 -2.55
CA LEU A 47 14.02 -3.85 -3.48
C LEU A 47 14.85 -2.80 -2.75
N PRO A 48 15.83 -2.18 -3.41
CA PRO A 48 16.52 -1.02 -2.86
C PRO A 48 15.53 0.10 -2.49
N ALA A 49 15.80 0.80 -1.38
CA ALA A 49 14.91 1.87 -0.90
C ALA A 49 14.64 2.96 -1.95
N ARG A 50 15.62 3.24 -2.82
CA ARG A 50 15.43 4.18 -3.94
C ARG A 50 14.40 3.69 -4.94
N THR A 51 14.47 2.42 -5.33
CA THR A 51 13.52 1.81 -6.26
C THR A 51 12.10 1.78 -5.70
N VAL A 52 11.94 1.51 -4.40
CA VAL A 52 10.63 1.58 -3.74
C VAL A 52 10.09 3.00 -3.75
N ARG A 53 10.93 4.02 -3.50
CA ARG A 53 10.52 5.43 -3.58
C ARG A 53 10.08 5.82 -4.98
N ASP A 54 10.87 5.47 -5.98
CA ASP A 54 10.58 5.79 -7.38
C ASP A 54 9.26 5.11 -7.80
N ALA A 55 9.07 3.84 -7.42
CA ALA A 55 7.82 3.11 -7.67
C ALA A 55 6.60 3.72 -6.96
N LEU A 56 6.73 4.13 -5.70
CA LEU A 56 5.64 4.79 -4.97
C LEU A 56 5.29 6.15 -5.57
N ALA A 57 6.30 6.90 -6.05
CA ALA A 57 6.06 8.15 -6.76
C ALA A 57 5.29 7.91 -8.07
N GLU A 58 5.72 6.93 -8.88
CA GLU A 58 5.02 6.56 -10.11
C GLU A 58 3.57 6.11 -9.85
N LEU A 59 3.33 5.31 -8.80
CA LEU A 59 1.98 4.85 -8.43
C LEU A 59 1.10 5.98 -7.88
N GLN A 60 1.70 6.94 -7.18
CA GLN A 60 0.99 8.11 -6.66
C GLN A 60 0.61 9.06 -7.79
N ASP A 61 1.52 9.30 -8.74
CA ASP A 61 1.25 10.10 -9.94
C ASP A 61 0.15 9.46 -10.81
N ALA A 62 0.08 8.13 -10.83
CA ALA A 62 -0.96 7.35 -11.50
C ALA A 62 -2.33 7.38 -10.78
N GLY A 63 -2.40 7.88 -9.55
CA GLY A 63 -3.61 7.80 -8.70
C GLY A 63 -3.98 6.39 -8.25
N VAL A 64 -3.02 5.46 -8.27
CA VAL A 64 -3.22 4.06 -7.83
C VAL A 64 -2.98 3.91 -6.33
N VAL A 65 -2.16 4.79 -5.75
CA VAL A 65 -1.77 4.79 -4.35
C VAL A 65 -2.08 6.13 -3.70
N GLU A 66 -2.64 6.07 -2.50
CA GLU A 66 -2.86 7.21 -1.62
C GLU A 66 -1.82 7.24 -0.50
N THR A 67 -1.59 8.44 0.05
CA THR A 67 -0.66 8.67 1.15
C THR A 67 -1.36 9.36 2.31
N ARG A 68 -1.07 8.91 3.53
CA ARG A 68 -1.55 9.56 4.76
C ARG A 68 -0.50 9.49 5.88
N PRO A 69 -0.44 10.49 6.77
CA PRO A 69 0.45 10.42 7.93
C PRO A 69 0.02 9.29 8.87
N LEU A 70 1.00 8.56 9.42
CA LEU A 70 0.76 7.50 10.39
C LEU A 70 0.33 8.11 11.73
N ILE A 71 -0.80 7.66 12.29
CA ILE A 71 -1.34 8.20 13.56
C ILE A 71 -0.36 8.03 14.72
N MET A 72 0.36 6.90 14.77
CA MET A 72 1.32 6.60 15.84
C MET A 72 2.62 7.43 15.75
N ASP A 73 2.98 7.88 14.54
CA ASP A 73 4.12 8.78 14.30
C ASP A 73 3.88 9.54 12.98
N ALA A 74 3.44 10.80 13.08
CA ALA A 74 3.07 11.62 11.93
C ALA A 74 4.25 11.92 10.97
N ARG A 75 5.49 11.62 11.36
CA ARG A 75 6.67 11.74 10.48
C ARG A 75 6.75 10.59 9.48
N GLN A 76 6.05 9.49 9.75
CA GLN A 76 5.97 8.36 8.85
C GLN A 76 4.74 8.50 7.95
N THR A 77 4.90 8.09 6.69
CA THR A 77 3.83 8.04 5.71
C THR A 77 3.37 6.61 5.54
N LEU A 78 2.06 6.40 5.64
CA LEU A 78 1.38 5.19 5.21
C LEU A 78 0.96 5.35 3.75
N TYR A 79 1.17 4.28 3.00
CA TYR A 79 0.70 4.11 1.64
C TYR A 79 -0.45 3.09 1.66
N SER A 80 -1.43 3.27 0.80
CA SER A 80 -2.54 2.33 0.59
C SER A 80 -2.95 2.35 -0.88
N VAL A 81 -3.42 1.23 -1.41
CA VAL A 81 -3.97 1.20 -2.78
C VAL A 81 -5.36 1.83 -2.76
N THR A 82 -5.65 2.73 -3.71
CA THR A 82 -6.95 3.45 -3.78
C THR A 82 -8.15 2.51 -3.92
N THR A 83 -7.94 1.29 -4.44
CA THR A 83 -8.97 0.25 -4.55
C THR A 83 -9.28 -0.41 -3.20
N ASP A 84 -8.36 -0.36 -2.23
CA ASP A 84 -8.53 -0.91 -0.88
C ASP A 84 -9.11 0.19 0.04
N ASN A 85 -10.38 0.50 -0.23
CA ASN A 85 -11.37 1.09 0.67
C ASN A 85 -10.83 1.62 2.01
N SER A 86 -10.47 2.90 2.04
CA SER A 86 -9.90 3.67 3.15
C SER A 86 -10.77 3.77 4.44
N ASP A 87 -11.71 2.84 4.69
CA ASP A 87 -12.76 3.01 5.72
C ASP A 87 -13.04 1.85 6.70
N ASP A 88 -12.30 0.73 6.73
CA ASP A 88 -12.70 -0.40 7.62
C ASP A 88 -11.98 -0.51 9.00
N ARG A 89 -10.91 0.24 9.29
CA ARG A 89 -10.18 0.06 10.58
C ARG A 89 -10.59 0.99 11.72
N SER A 90 -11.33 2.07 11.45
CA SER A 90 -11.86 2.97 12.49
C SER A 90 -13.02 2.38 13.30
N ARG A 91 -13.51 1.18 12.95
CA ARG A 91 -14.52 0.44 13.74
C ARG A 91 -13.97 -0.41 14.88
N ARG A 92 -12.65 -0.52 15.07
CA ARG A 92 -12.07 -0.99 16.34
C ARG A 92 -11.76 0.18 17.28
N ARG A 93 -12.74 1.08 17.46
CA ARG A 93 -12.95 1.71 18.76
C ARG A 93 -13.16 0.57 19.75
N ARG A 94 -12.08 0.09 20.38
CA ARG A 94 -12.19 -0.41 21.75
C ARG A 94 -12.95 0.69 22.50
N PRO A 95 -14.14 0.45 23.05
CA PRO A 95 -14.62 1.37 24.05
C PRO A 95 -13.57 1.27 25.16
N LEU A 96 -12.89 2.38 25.42
CA LEU A 96 -12.29 2.67 26.71
C LEU A 96 -13.47 2.70 27.69
N VAL A 97 -13.99 1.54 28.08
CA VAL A 97 -14.76 1.42 29.31
C VAL A 97 -13.72 1.44 30.40
N ALA A 98 -13.53 2.64 30.94
CA ALA A 98 -13.11 2.78 32.31
C ALA A 98 -14.28 2.33 33.18
N GLU A 99 -14.09 1.25 33.93
CA GLU A 99 -14.63 1.03 35.28
C GLU A 99 -13.91 -0.16 35.93
#